data_AF-A0A953L1U6-F1
#
_entry.id   AF-A0A953L1U6-F1
#
_cell.length_a   1.000
_cell.length_b   1.000
_cell.length_c   1.000
_cell.angle_alpha   90.00
_cell.angle_beta   90.00
_cell.angle_gamma   90.00
#
_symmetry.space_group_name_H-M   'P 1'
#
loop_
_entity.id
_entity.type
_entity.pdbx_description
1 polymer ?
#
loop_
_entity_poly.entity_id
_entity_poly.type
_entity_poly.pdbx_seq_one_letter_code
_entity_poly.pdbx_strand_id
1 'polypeptide(L)'
;MESERSLTASRRKVLAYLSGYANANDAHHQTASSEEGKGAYLAMRKALEAAGLQPGDIDYINVHGTATENNDLTEGRGYEQGF
;
A
#
# COMPACT_ATOMS: atom_id res chain seq x y z
N MET A 1 5.54 3.22 16.02
CA MET A 1 4.28 2.46 16.02
C MET A 1 4.22 1.68 17.32
N GLU A 2 3.12 1.75 18.06
CA GLU A 2 2.97 1.06 19.35
C GLU A 2 1.86 0.02 19.21
N SER A 3 1.99 -1.11 19.91
CA SER A 3 0.91 -2.11 19.95
C SER A 3 -0.29 -1.57 20.72
N GLU A 4 -1.50 -2.03 20.40
CA GLU A 4 -2.72 -1.67 21.13
C GLU A 4 -2.59 -1.96 22.64
N ARG A 5 -1.88 -3.04 22.98
CA ARG A 5 -1.58 -3.43 24.36
C ARG A 5 -0.71 -2.41 25.10
N SER A 6 0.13 -1.68 24.39
CA SER A 6 1.01 -0.64 24.96
C SER A 6 0.30 0.71 25.14
N LEU A 7 -0.82 0.96 24.43
CA LEU A 7 -1.57 2.22 24.49
C LEU A 7 -2.38 2.37 25.77
N THR A 8 -2.87 1.26 26.34
CA THR A 8 -3.60 1.25 27.62
C THR A 8 -2.74 1.75 28.79
N ALA A 9 -1.41 1.63 28.68
CA ALA A 9 -0.47 2.08 29.70
C ALA A 9 -0.02 3.55 29.52
N SER A 10 0.00 4.08 28.30
CA SER A 10 0.64 5.37 28.00
C SER A 10 -0.32 6.57 27.93
N ARG A 11 -1.65 6.35 27.85
CA ARG A 11 -2.70 7.39 27.69
C ARG A 11 -2.44 8.39 26.54
N ARG A 12 -1.69 7.99 25.51
CA ARG A 12 -1.37 8.84 24.37
C ARG A 12 -2.59 8.94 23.42
N LYS A 13 -2.77 10.11 22.80
CA LYS A 13 -3.79 10.32 21.77
C LYS A 13 -3.45 9.48 20.53
N VAL A 14 -4.35 8.61 20.12
CA VAL A 14 -4.24 7.82 18.87
C VAL A 14 -4.67 8.71 17.70
N LEU A 15 -3.82 8.79 16.67
CA LEU A 15 -4.09 9.59 15.47
C LEU A 15 -4.63 8.74 14.31
N ALA A 16 -4.15 7.50 14.20
CA ALA A 16 -4.53 6.55 13.16
C ALA A 16 -4.21 5.12 13.62
N TYR A 17 -4.82 4.14 12.96
CA TYR A 17 -4.54 2.72 13.11
C TYR A 17 -3.88 2.20 11.84
N LEU A 18 -2.87 1.33 11.98
CA LEU A 18 -2.38 0.52 10.86
C LEU A 18 -3.20 -0.76 10.83
N SER A 19 -4.19 -0.82 9.94
CA SER A 19 -5.09 -1.96 9.78
C SER A 19 -4.46 -3.12 9.01
N GLY A 20 -3.56 -2.83 8.07
CA GLY A 20 -2.86 -3.85 7.28
C GLY A 20 -1.62 -3.29 6.58
N TYR A 21 -0.70 -4.19 6.21
CA TYR A 21 0.47 -3.87 5.41
C TYR A 21 0.88 -5.09 4.59
N ALA A 22 1.53 -4.86 3.46
CA ALA A 22 2.15 -5.92 2.68
C ALA A 22 3.31 -5.37 1.86
N ASN A 23 4.20 -6.28 1.47
CA ASN A 23 5.29 -6.00 0.54
C ASN A 23 5.23 -7.02 -0.60
N ALA A 24 5.50 -6.56 -1.82
CA ALA A 24 5.63 -7.42 -2.99
C ALA A 24 6.92 -7.03 -3.74
N ASN A 25 7.59 -8.03 -4.31
CA ASN A 25 8.73 -7.83 -5.18
C ASN A 25 8.33 -8.32 -6.57
N ASP A 26 8.50 -7.45 -7.56
CA ASP A 26 8.17 -7.68 -8.96
C ASP A 26 9.10 -8.71 -9.62
N ALA A 27 10.36 -8.79 -9.16
CA ALA A 27 11.42 -9.63 -9.71
C ALA A 27 11.68 -9.46 -11.23
N HIS A 28 11.17 -8.38 -11.83
CA HIS A 28 11.25 -8.09 -13.26
C HIS A 28 12.57 -7.42 -13.68
N HIS A 29 13.03 -6.41 -12.94
CA HIS A 29 14.30 -5.72 -13.23
C HIS A 29 14.91 -5.16 -11.93
N GLN A 30 16.24 -5.01 -11.87
CA GLN A 30 16.94 -4.60 -10.64
C GLN A 30 16.56 -3.19 -10.16
N THR A 31 16.19 -2.29 -11.07
CA THR A 31 15.93 -0.88 -10.79
C THR A 31 14.63 -0.35 -11.38
N ALA A 32 13.89 -1.19 -12.11
CA ALA A 32 12.68 -0.79 -12.81
C ALA A 32 11.51 -1.68 -12.41
N SER A 33 10.37 -1.05 -12.16
CA SER A 33 9.08 -1.73 -12.00
C SER A 33 8.70 -2.42 -13.32
N SER A 34 7.91 -3.50 -13.26
CA SER A 34 7.27 -4.06 -14.46
C SER A 34 6.39 -3.01 -15.10
N GLU A 35 6.38 -2.98 -16.43
CA GLU A 35 5.48 -2.09 -17.18
C GLU A 35 4.02 -2.29 -16.75
N GLU A 36 3.63 -3.52 -16.42
CA GLU A 36 2.27 -3.85 -16.00
C GLU A 36 1.95 -3.47 -14.53
N GLY A 37 2.89 -2.94 -13.75
CA GLY A 37 2.62 -2.50 -12.37
C GLY A 37 2.24 -3.63 -11.39
N LYS A 38 2.61 -4.88 -11.70
CA LYS A 38 2.23 -6.08 -10.92
C LYS A 38 2.66 -6.01 -9.47
N GLY A 39 3.88 -5.50 -9.22
CA GLY A 39 4.40 -5.33 -7.86
C GLY A 39 3.52 -4.41 -7.01
N ALA A 40 3.13 -3.26 -7.57
CA ALA A 40 2.25 -2.30 -6.91
C ALA A 40 0.88 -2.92 -6.64
N TYR A 41 0.23 -3.51 -7.66
CA TYR A 41 -1.06 -4.17 -7.50
C TYR A 41 -1.03 -5.25 -6.41
N LEU A 42 -0.03 -6.14 -6.43
CA LEU A 42 0.10 -7.22 -5.44
C LEU A 42 0.32 -6.70 -4.02
N ALA A 43 1.14 -5.66 -3.86
CA ALA A 43 1.38 -5.04 -2.56
C ALA A 43 0.09 -4.44 -2.00
N MET A 44 -0.62 -3.66 -2.81
CA MET A 44 -1.85 -3.01 -2.36
C MET A 44 -2.97 -4.03 -2.08
N ARG A 45 -3.19 -5.01 -2.96
CA ARG A 45 -4.17 -6.09 -2.78
C ARG A 45 -3.94 -6.87 -1.49
N LYS A 46 -2.68 -7.27 -1.20
CA LYS A 46 -2.33 -8.00 0.02
C LYS A 46 -2.49 -7.15 1.29
N ALA A 47 -2.25 -5.84 1.20
CA ALA A 47 -2.45 -4.93 2.33
C ALA A 47 -3.95 -4.81 2.69
N LEU A 48 -4.83 -4.74 1.68
CA LEU A 48 -6.28 -4.79 1.87
C LEU A 48 -6.75 -6.12 2.46
N GLU A 49 -6.23 -7.24 1.96
CA GLU A 49 -6.50 -8.57 2.53
C GLU A 49 -6.09 -8.67 4.00
N ALA A 50 -4.90 -8.14 4.35
CA ALA A 50 -4.43 -8.11 5.73
C ALA A 50 -5.30 -7.21 6.64
N ALA A 51 -5.87 -6.15 6.07
CA ALA A 51 -6.78 -5.23 6.75
C ALA A 51 -8.25 -5.72 6.80
N GLY A 52 -8.60 -6.73 6.00
CA GLY A 52 -9.99 -7.17 5.82
C GLY A 52 -10.88 -6.13 5.13
N LEU A 53 -10.30 -5.29 4.27
CA LEU A 53 -10.98 -4.22 3.54
C LEU A 53 -11.11 -4.54 2.06
N GLN A 54 -12.10 -3.93 1.41
CA GLN A 54 -12.25 -3.91 -0.04
C GLN A 54 -11.73 -2.59 -0.62
N PRO A 55 -11.36 -2.54 -1.91
CA PRO A 55 -10.92 -1.29 -2.53
C PRO A 55 -11.93 -0.14 -2.40
N GLY A 56 -13.23 -0.44 -2.47
CA GLY A 56 -14.30 0.53 -2.29
C GLY A 56 -14.44 1.11 -0.87
N ASP A 57 -13.73 0.54 0.12
CA ASP A 57 -13.65 1.09 1.48
C ASP A 57 -12.56 2.18 1.61
N ILE A 58 -11.82 2.49 0.54
CA ILE A 58 -10.69 3.41 0.54
C ILE A 58 -11.07 4.75 -0.11
N ASP A 59 -11.18 5.79 0.72
CA ASP A 59 -11.49 7.14 0.26
C ASP A 59 -10.28 7.89 -0.34
N TYR A 60 -9.08 7.53 0.09
CA TYR A 60 -7.86 8.25 -0.27
C TYR A 60 -6.65 7.33 -0.34
N ILE A 61 -5.81 7.54 -1.35
CA ILE A 61 -4.55 6.82 -1.53
C ILE A 61 -3.42 7.85 -1.62
N ASN A 62 -2.42 7.69 -0.74
CA ASN A 62 -1.17 8.45 -0.83
C ASN A 62 -0.15 7.64 -1.62
N VAL A 63 0.07 8.00 -2.88
CA VAL A 63 0.98 7.30 -3.80
C VAL A 63 2.45 7.62 -3.48
N HIS A 64 3.41 6.83 -3.97
CA HIS A 64 4.82 7.14 -3.76
C HIS A 64 5.26 8.35 -4.61
N GLY A 65 4.77 8.47 -5.85
CA GLY A 65 4.68 9.74 -6.57
C GLY A 65 6.02 10.44 -6.76
N THR A 66 7.00 9.73 -7.33
CA THR A 66 8.37 10.24 -7.50
C THR A 66 8.53 11.22 -8.66
N ALA A 67 7.46 11.49 -9.43
CA ALA A 67 7.51 12.26 -10.67
C ALA A 67 8.42 11.62 -11.73
N THR A 68 8.61 10.30 -11.66
CA THR A 68 9.35 9.54 -12.67
C THR A 68 8.36 8.76 -13.53
N GLU A 69 8.52 8.88 -14.86
CA GLU A 69 7.55 8.36 -15.83
C GLU A 69 7.24 6.87 -15.60
N ASN A 70 8.27 6.05 -15.39
CA ASN A 70 8.08 4.62 -15.13
C ASN A 70 7.32 4.37 -13.81
N ASN A 71 7.74 4.98 -12.70
CA ASN A 71 7.10 4.75 -11.40
C ASN A 71 5.63 5.17 -11.42
N ASP A 72 5.36 6.38 -11.88
CA ASP A 72 4.02 6.96 -11.83
C ASP A 72 3.04 6.23 -12.77
N LEU A 73 3.51 5.74 -13.93
CA LEU A 73 2.72 4.87 -14.80
C LEU A 73 2.39 3.53 -14.14
N THR A 74 3.35 2.94 -13.42
CA THR A 74 3.13 1.64 -12.76
C THR A 74 2.22 1.73 -11.55
N GLU A 75 2.25 2.85 -10.81
CA GLU A 75 1.27 3.16 -9.77
C GLU A 75 -0.14 3.27 -10.38
N GLY A 76 -0.28 4.07 -11.44
CA GLY A 76 -1.53 4.24 -12.20
C GLY A 76 -2.12 2.90 -12.66
N ARG A 77 -1.32 2.07 -13.33
CA ARG A 77 -1.74 0.74 -13.82
C ARG A 77 -2.07 -0.22 -12.68
N GLY A 78 -1.40 -0.08 -11.54
CA GLY A 78 -1.73 -0.85 -10.34
C GLY A 78 -3.14 -0.56 -9.83
N TYR A 79 -3.62 0.69 -9.98
CA TYR A 79 -4.99 1.05 -9.64
C TYR A 79 -6.00 0.46 -10.60
N GLU A 80 -5.79 0.64 -11.91
CA GLU A 80 -6.72 0.18 -12.95
C GLU A 80 -6.96 -1.35 -12.93
N GLN A 81 -6.05 -2.13 -12.32
CA GLN A 81 -6.16 -3.58 -12.19
C GLN A 81 -7.15 -4.07 -11.12
N GLY A 82 -7.85 -3.18 -10.43
CA GLY A 82 -8.88 -3.53 -9.46
C GLY A 82 -8.57 -3.07 -8.04
N PHE A 83 -7.93 -1.91 -7.93
CA PHE A 83 -8.44 -0.93 -6.97
C PHE A 83 -9.73 -0.32 -7.50
#